data_AF-A0A936LM98-F1
#
_entry.id   AF-A0A936LM98-F1
#
_cell.length_a   1.000
_cell.length_b   1.000
_cell.length_c   1.000
_cell.angle_alpha   90.00
_cell.angle_beta   90.00
_cell.angle_gamma   90.00
#
_symmetry.space_group_name_H-M   'P 1'
#
loop_
_entity.id
_entity.type
_entity.pdbx_description
1 polymer ?
#
loop_
_entity_poly.entity_id
_entity_poly.type
_entity_poly.pdbx_seq_one_letter_code
_entity_poly.pdbx_strand_id
1 'polypeptide(L)'
;MRRTFFLMALFFIAMAFLESAVVVYLRALYYPQGFDFPLVPMDRTLVRTEVGREIATVIMLLIPGALVTPSRLERFAWFCFGFGIWDIFYYVWLKVLIDWPASFTTPDLLFLVPVPWVGPVWCPCIISLGLIALAVVILSAREARPSGRLPVLGWCLLCSGALLMIASFVLEPWRAIRGPAGSTILFDAERSLALLHGFRPEVFPLGLFLAGVGLSGAGLLWTSVRMR
;
A
#
# COMPACT_ATOMS: atom_id res chain seq x y z
N MET A 1 -16.18 15.32 -14.40
CA MET A 1 -15.20 14.56 -13.60
C MET A 1 -14.20 15.38 -12.78
N ARG A 2 -13.70 16.54 -13.24
CA ARG A 2 -12.65 17.32 -12.52
C ARG A 2 -12.98 17.64 -11.05
N ARG A 3 -14.21 18.06 -10.75
CA ARG A 3 -14.67 18.32 -9.37
C ARG A 3 -14.58 17.07 -8.49
N THR A 4 -14.97 15.91 -9.00
CA THR A 4 -14.92 14.63 -8.27
C THR A 4 -13.48 14.24 -7.94
N PHE A 5 -12.56 14.36 -8.91
CA PHE A 5 -11.13 14.13 -8.65
C PHE A 5 -10.59 15.02 -7.54
N PHE A 6 -10.90 16.32 -7.60
CA PHE A 6 -10.46 17.27 -6.57
C PHE A 6 -11.01 16.93 -5.18
N LEU A 7 -12.32 16.67 -5.07
CA LEU A 7 -12.95 16.32 -3.79
C LEU A 7 -12.43 15.00 -3.23
N MET A 8 -12.21 14.00 -4.09
CA MET A 8 -11.61 12.72 -3.70
C MET A 8 -10.18 12.92 -3.22
N ALA A 9 -9.36 13.66 -3.95
CA ALA A 9 -7.99 13.96 -3.53
C ALA A 9 -7.98 14.66 -2.17
N LEU A 10 -8.81 15.70 -1.99
CA LEU A 10 -8.92 16.41 -0.71
C LEU A 10 -9.32 15.46 0.44
N PHE A 11 -10.29 14.58 0.20
CA PHE A 11 -10.71 13.58 1.19
C PHE A 11 -9.56 12.63 1.56
N PHE A 12 -8.87 12.04 0.58
CA PHE A 12 -7.79 11.08 0.84
C PHE A 12 -6.54 11.73 1.44
N ILE A 13 -6.25 12.99 1.11
CA ILE A 13 -5.17 13.78 1.73
C ILE A 13 -5.47 14.02 3.22
N ALA A 14 -6.71 14.41 3.54
CA ALA A 14 -7.13 14.63 4.92
C ALA A 14 -7.18 13.32 5.71
N MET A 15 -7.64 12.23 5.08
CA MET A 15 -7.65 10.90 5.66
C MET A 15 -6.21 10.39 5.92
N ALA A 16 -5.27 10.65 5.02
CA ALA A 16 -3.86 10.33 5.23
C ALA A 16 -3.29 11.04 6.45
N PHE A 17 -3.66 12.30 6.69
CA PHE A 17 -3.24 13.02 7.89
C PHE A 17 -3.72 12.34 9.18
N LEU A 18 -4.96 11.85 9.21
CA LEU A 18 -5.50 11.11 10.36
C LEU A 18 -4.67 9.86 10.65
N GLU A 19 -4.37 9.07 9.62
CA GLU A 19 -3.54 7.87 9.74
C GLU A 19 -2.12 8.21 10.21
N SER A 20 -1.49 9.23 9.62
CA SER A 20 -0.17 9.71 10.05
C SER A 20 -0.17 10.19 11.50
N ALA A 21 -1.22 10.89 11.96
CA ALA A 21 -1.33 11.35 13.33
C ALA A 21 -1.36 10.17 14.33
N VAL A 22 -2.10 9.11 14.02
CA VAL A 22 -2.11 7.89 14.86
C VAL A 22 -0.72 7.26 14.92
N VAL A 23 -0.02 7.17 13.79
CA VAL A 23 1.36 6.64 13.75
C VAL A 23 2.35 7.53 14.52
N VAL A 24 2.20 8.85 14.47
CA VAL A 24 3.00 9.78 15.27
C VAL A 24 2.80 9.51 16.76
N TYR A 25 1.56 9.34 17.22
CA TYR A 25 1.28 8.99 18.62
C TYR A 25 1.84 7.62 18.99
N LEU A 26 1.70 6.62 18.13
CA LEU A 26 2.25 5.28 18.34
C LEU A 26 3.78 5.34 18.49
N ARG A 27 4.46 6.09 17.62
CA ARG A 27 5.92 6.27 17.68
C ARG A 27 6.36 7.07 18.90
N ALA A 28 5.59 8.07 19.33
CA ALA A 28 5.88 8.78 20.57
C ALA A 28 5.80 7.86 21.81
N LEU A 29 4.91 6.86 21.80
CA LEU A 29 4.75 5.90 22.90
C LEU A 29 5.81 4.79 22.90
N TYR A 30 6.16 4.23 21.73
CA TYR A 30 7.01 3.04 21.63
C TYR A 30 8.42 3.29 21.10
N TYR A 31 8.65 4.41 20.43
CA TYR A 31 9.90 4.77 19.77
C TYR A 31 10.34 6.20 20.13
N PRO A 32 10.50 6.55 21.43
CA PRO A 32 10.80 7.91 21.86
C PRO A 32 12.16 8.43 21.36
N GLN A 33 13.06 7.54 20.94
CA GLN A 33 14.38 7.87 20.39
C GLN A 33 14.42 7.82 18.86
N GLY A 34 13.27 7.64 18.20
CA GLY A 34 13.17 7.41 16.75
C GLY A 34 12.81 5.98 16.41
N PHE A 35 12.10 5.81 15.29
CA PHE A 35 11.68 4.50 14.79
C PHE A 35 12.82 3.80 14.04
N ASP A 36 13.13 2.58 14.45
CA ASP A 36 14.10 1.71 13.80
C ASP A 36 13.73 0.23 14.05
N PHE A 37 14.28 -0.67 13.24
CA PHE A 37 14.13 -2.12 13.43
C PHE A 37 15.19 -2.66 14.41
N PRO A 38 14.87 -3.68 15.22
CA PRO A 38 13.66 -4.51 15.21
C PRO A 38 12.46 -3.86 15.90
N LEU A 39 11.26 -4.39 15.64
CA LEU A 39 10.03 -3.89 16.25
C LEU A 39 10.03 -4.13 17.76
N VAL A 40 9.69 -3.08 18.53
CA VAL A 40 9.53 -3.16 19.98
C VAL A 40 8.29 -4.01 20.31
N PRO A 41 8.37 -4.90 21.33
CA PRO A 41 7.21 -5.62 21.83
C PRO A 41 6.09 -4.65 22.23
N MET A 42 4.92 -4.76 21.59
CA MET A 42 3.74 -3.95 21.88
C MET A 42 2.73 -4.71 22.74
N ASP A 43 1.89 -3.97 23.46
CA ASP A 43 0.77 -4.56 24.20
C ASP A 43 -0.20 -5.23 23.23
N ARG A 44 -0.76 -6.38 23.62
CA ARG A 44 -1.68 -7.16 22.78
C ARG A 44 -2.89 -6.36 22.35
N THR A 45 -3.41 -5.51 23.24
CA THR A 45 -4.56 -4.66 22.96
C THR A 45 -4.24 -3.70 21.83
N LEU A 46 -3.05 -3.07 21.87
CA LEU A 46 -2.61 -2.13 20.86
C LEU A 46 -2.38 -2.81 19.51
N VAL A 47 -1.77 -4.00 19.48
CA VAL A 47 -1.61 -4.76 18.23
C VAL A 47 -2.95 -5.04 17.57
N ARG A 48 -3.96 -5.46 18.35
CA ARG A 48 -5.33 -5.66 17.83
C ARG A 48 -5.94 -4.36 17.32
N THR A 49 -5.73 -3.26 18.03
CA THR A 49 -6.18 -1.93 17.59
C THR A 49 -5.53 -1.52 16.28
N GLU A 50 -4.24 -1.78 16.07
CA GLU A 50 -3.55 -1.50 14.81
C GLU A 50 -4.07 -2.34 13.65
N VAL A 51 -4.32 -3.63 13.87
CA VAL A 51 -4.98 -4.49 12.87
C VAL A 51 -6.39 -3.96 12.54
N GLY A 52 -7.15 -3.57 13.56
CA GLY A 52 -8.48 -2.98 13.38
C GLY A 52 -8.43 -1.67 12.59
N ARG A 53 -7.42 -0.82 12.87
CA ARG A 53 -7.17 0.43 12.13
C ARG A 53 -6.86 0.13 10.67
N GLU A 54 -5.92 -0.76 10.36
CA GLU A 54 -5.58 -1.12 8.97
C GLU A 54 -6.81 -1.61 8.18
N ILE A 55 -7.65 -2.44 8.80
CA ILE A 55 -8.91 -2.90 8.18
C ILE A 55 -9.86 -1.72 7.94
N ALA A 56 -10.02 -0.82 8.92
CA ALA A 56 -10.85 0.37 8.79
C ALA A 56 -10.34 1.28 7.65
N THR A 57 -9.04 1.48 7.54
CA THR A 57 -8.38 2.25 6.47
C THR A 57 -8.72 1.66 5.10
N VAL A 58 -8.61 0.35 4.91
CA VAL A 58 -8.99 -0.32 3.65
C VAL A 58 -10.47 -0.09 3.32
N ILE A 59 -11.37 -0.17 4.30
CA ILE A 59 -12.80 0.10 4.10
C ILE A 59 -13.00 1.57 3.67
N MET A 60 -12.37 2.52 4.37
CA MET A 60 -12.45 3.95 4.07
C MET A 60 -11.90 4.30 2.67
N LEU A 61 -10.95 3.52 2.15
CA LEU A 61 -10.44 3.65 0.78
C LEU A 61 -11.43 3.09 -0.27
N LEU A 62 -12.17 2.03 0.05
CA LEU A 62 -13.09 1.36 -0.89
C LEU A 62 -14.43 2.08 -1.04
N ILE A 63 -15.00 2.58 0.07
CA ILE A 63 -16.37 3.11 0.10
C ILE A 63 -16.58 4.35 -0.79
N PRO A 64 -15.69 5.37 -0.82
CA PRO A 64 -15.91 6.56 -1.64
C PRO A 64 -16.09 6.23 -3.14
N GLY A 65 -15.31 5.28 -3.67
CA GLY A 65 -15.47 4.82 -5.04
C GLY A 65 -16.84 4.17 -5.30
N ALA A 66 -17.33 3.38 -4.34
CA ALA A 66 -18.64 2.73 -4.41
C ALA A 66 -19.82 3.73 -4.42
N LEU A 67 -19.65 4.90 -3.78
CA LEU A 67 -20.64 5.98 -3.75
C LEU A 67 -20.69 6.80 -5.05
N VAL A 68 -19.57 6.90 -5.78
CA VAL A 68 -19.49 7.71 -7.00
C VAL A 68 -20.07 7.01 -8.23
N THR A 69 -19.96 5.69 -8.31
CA THR A 69 -20.32 4.95 -9.53
C THR A 69 -20.85 3.55 -9.23
N PRO A 70 -21.86 3.05 -9.98
CA PRO A 70 -22.28 1.66 -9.91
C PRO A 70 -21.31 0.69 -10.61
N SER A 71 -20.43 1.20 -11.48
CA SER A 71 -19.51 0.37 -12.29
C SER A 71 -18.39 -0.22 -11.42
N ARG A 72 -18.30 -1.55 -11.34
CA ARG A 72 -17.25 -2.26 -10.57
C ARG A 72 -15.84 -1.83 -10.95
N LEU A 73 -15.61 -1.59 -12.24
CA LEU A 73 -14.31 -1.16 -12.75
C LEU A 73 -13.97 0.27 -12.33
N GLU A 74 -14.93 1.19 -12.42
CA GLU A 74 -14.70 2.58 -12.02
C GLU A 74 -14.56 2.68 -10.50
N ARG A 75 -15.27 1.85 -9.72
CA ARG A 75 -15.05 1.71 -8.27
C ARG A 75 -13.62 1.31 -7.97
N PHE A 76 -13.10 0.30 -8.67
CA PHE A 76 -11.70 -0.12 -8.55
C PHE A 76 -10.74 1.01 -8.92
N ALA A 77 -11.01 1.74 -10.01
CA ALA A 77 -10.17 2.87 -10.40
C ALA A 77 -10.17 3.99 -9.35
N TRP A 78 -11.33 4.33 -8.76
CA TRP A 78 -11.40 5.29 -7.66
C TRP A 78 -10.68 4.79 -6.40
N PHE A 79 -10.73 3.49 -6.11
CA PHE A 79 -9.91 2.89 -5.05
C PHE A 79 -8.42 3.05 -5.35
N CYS A 80 -7.95 2.73 -6.56
CA CYS A 80 -6.54 2.92 -6.94
C CYS A 80 -6.09 4.38 -6.83
N PHE A 81 -6.94 5.31 -7.28
CA PHE A 81 -6.69 6.74 -7.14
C PHE A 81 -6.57 7.13 -5.67
N GLY A 82 -7.52 6.72 -4.84
CA GLY A 82 -7.55 7.05 -3.42
C GLY A 82 -6.39 6.44 -2.65
N PHE A 83 -6.11 5.15 -2.87
CA PHE A 83 -4.99 4.43 -2.27
C PHE A 83 -3.67 5.15 -2.57
N GLY A 84 -3.42 5.48 -3.84
CA GLY A 84 -2.15 6.12 -4.21
C GLY A 84 -1.99 7.54 -3.66
N ILE A 85 -3.07 8.33 -3.61
CA ILE A 85 -3.02 9.66 -2.99
C ILE A 85 -2.81 9.55 -1.48
N TRP A 86 -3.58 8.68 -0.82
CA TRP A 86 -3.48 8.45 0.62
C TRP A 86 -2.07 8.03 1.03
N ASP A 87 -1.49 7.06 0.34
CA ASP A 87 -0.17 6.49 0.65
C ASP A 87 0.96 7.52 0.45
N ILE A 88 0.94 8.30 -0.64
CA ILE A 88 1.92 9.37 -0.85
C ILE A 88 1.80 10.43 0.24
N PHE A 89 0.58 10.89 0.54
CA PHE A 89 0.38 11.94 1.52
C PHE A 89 0.61 11.46 2.96
N TYR A 90 0.46 10.17 3.24
CA TYR A 90 0.86 9.57 4.51
C TYR A 90 2.35 9.86 4.79
N TYR A 91 3.22 9.63 3.81
CA TYR A 91 4.64 9.96 3.92
C TYR A 91 4.92 11.46 3.96
N VAL A 92 4.18 12.28 3.19
CA VAL A 92 4.31 13.74 3.25
C VAL A 92 4.00 14.25 4.65
N TRP A 93 2.92 13.79 5.28
CA TRP A 93 2.55 14.20 6.62
C TRP A 93 3.52 13.70 7.68
N LEU A 94 4.02 12.47 7.57
CA LEU A 94 5.08 11.99 8.45
C LEU A 94 6.36 12.85 8.32
N LYS A 95 6.69 13.30 7.11
CA LYS A 95 7.85 14.17 6.87
C LYS A 95 7.65 15.54 7.51
N VAL A 96 6.45 16.10 7.42
CA VAL A 96 6.11 17.39 8.04
C VAL A 96 6.07 17.31 9.57
N LEU A 97 5.52 16.22 10.14
CA LEU A 97 5.25 16.12 11.57
C LEU A 97 6.46 15.67 12.39
N ILE A 98 7.25 14.73 11.88
CA ILE A 98 8.33 14.07 12.63
C ILE A 98 9.61 13.86 11.80
N ASP A 99 9.75 14.55 10.67
CA ASP A 99 10.88 14.44 9.73
C ASP A 99 11.15 13.01 9.20
N TRP A 100 10.11 12.17 9.19
CA TRP A 100 10.19 10.78 8.69
C TRP A 100 9.70 10.66 7.24
N PRO A 101 10.38 9.89 6.37
CA PRO A 101 11.61 9.15 6.62
C PRO A 101 12.86 10.02 6.55
N ALA A 102 13.96 9.52 7.13
CA ALA A 102 15.28 10.15 7.01
C ALA A 102 15.77 10.16 5.56
N SER A 103 15.52 9.07 4.82
CA SER A 103 15.75 8.98 3.38
C SER A 103 14.69 8.12 2.71
N PHE A 104 14.56 8.22 1.38
CA PHE A 104 13.64 7.37 0.63
C PHE A 104 14.01 5.87 0.69
N THR A 105 15.25 5.53 1.03
CA THR A 105 15.73 4.15 1.17
C THR A 105 15.55 3.59 2.57
N THR A 106 15.10 4.41 3.53
CA THR A 106 14.81 3.94 4.88
C THR A 106 13.74 2.83 4.83
N PRO A 107 13.98 1.67 5.47
CA PRO A 107 12.97 0.62 5.58
C PRO A 107 11.79 1.11 6.44
N ASP A 108 10.58 0.73 6.04
CA ASP A 108 9.36 1.02 6.78
C ASP A 108 8.49 -0.23 6.89
N LEU A 109 7.58 -0.22 7.87
CA LEU A 109 6.56 -1.23 8.05
C LEU A 109 5.26 -0.72 7.41
N LEU A 110 4.92 -1.26 6.24
CA LEU A 110 3.85 -0.73 5.39
C LEU A 110 2.45 -1.18 5.85
N PHE A 111 2.32 -2.46 6.20
CA PHE A 111 1.10 -3.10 6.67
C PHE A 111 1.44 -4.29 7.56
N LEU A 112 0.60 -4.60 8.53
CA LEU A 112 0.69 -5.78 9.39
C LEU A 112 -0.05 -6.99 8.82
N VAL A 113 -1.16 -6.75 8.11
CA VAL A 113 -2.05 -7.81 7.62
C VAL A 113 -1.76 -8.13 6.14
N PRO A 114 -1.79 -9.42 5.71
CA PRO A 114 -1.97 -10.64 6.50
C PRO A 114 -0.68 -11.15 7.18
N VAL A 115 0.46 -10.62 6.75
CA VAL A 115 1.81 -10.81 7.27
C VAL A 115 2.49 -9.44 7.15
N PRO A 116 3.42 -9.05 8.03
CA PRO A 116 4.11 -7.77 7.93
C PRO A 116 4.75 -7.53 6.56
N TRP A 117 4.53 -6.34 6.01
CA TRP A 117 5.07 -5.86 4.74
C TRP A 117 6.19 -4.90 5.04
N VAL A 118 7.42 -5.26 4.68
CA VAL A 118 8.60 -4.44 4.98
C VAL A 118 9.33 -4.12 3.68
N GLY A 119 9.68 -2.85 3.50
CA GLY A 119 10.43 -2.39 2.34
C GLY A 119 10.83 -0.92 2.45
N PRO A 120 11.68 -0.44 1.54
CA PRO A 120 12.11 0.96 1.53
C PRO A 120 10.97 1.88 1.07
N VAL A 121 10.89 3.09 1.63
CA VAL A 121 9.77 4.04 1.38
C VAL A 121 9.55 4.39 -0.09
N TRP A 122 10.60 4.39 -0.92
CA TRP A 122 10.40 4.66 -2.36
C TRP A 122 9.55 3.60 -3.07
N CYS A 123 9.54 2.35 -2.60
CA CYS A 123 8.77 1.27 -3.22
C CYS A 123 7.24 1.49 -3.19
N PRO A 124 6.59 1.73 -2.03
CA PRO A 124 5.16 2.05 -1.99
C PRO A 124 4.85 3.33 -2.77
N CYS A 125 5.73 4.34 -2.74
CA CYS A 125 5.56 5.56 -3.54
C CYS A 125 5.48 5.27 -5.06
N ILE A 126 6.33 4.39 -5.59
CA ILE A 126 6.26 3.97 -7.01
C ILE A 126 4.96 3.23 -7.32
N ILE A 127 4.53 2.32 -6.44
CA ILE A 127 3.26 1.61 -6.59
C ILE A 127 2.10 2.61 -6.63
N SER A 128 2.10 3.59 -5.72
CA SER A 128 1.09 4.62 -5.60
C SER A 128 0.99 5.50 -6.85
N LEU A 129 2.13 5.90 -7.43
CA LEU A 129 2.15 6.58 -8.74
C LEU A 129 1.57 5.70 -9.86
N GLY A 130 1.91 4.41 -9.88
CA GLY A 130 1.37 3.44 -10.84
C GLY A 130 -0.16 3.27 -10.71
N LEU A 131 -0.67 3.20 -9.48
CA LEU A 131 -2.10 3.09 -9.18
C LEU A 131 -2.86 4.35 -9.59
N ILE A 132 -2.32 5.54 -9.32
CA ILE A 132 -2.90 6.81 -9.78
C ILE A 132 -2.94 6.83 -11.31
N ALA A 133 -1.86 6.46 -11.98
CA ALA A 133 -1.80 6.43 -13.44
C ALA A 133 -2.82 5.43 -14.03
N LEU A 134 -2.94 4.24 -13.44
CA LEU A 134 -3.95 3.25 -13.84
C LEU A 134 -5.37 3.78 -13.66
N ALA A 135 -5.65 4.43 -12.53
CA ALA A 135 -6.95 5.04 -12.28
C ALA A 135 -7.31 6.10 -13.32
N VAL A 136 -6.37 6.99 -13.64
CA VAL A 136 -6.56 8.03 -14.66
C VAL A 136 -6.81 7.42 -16.03
N VAL A 137 -6.06 6.38 -16.43
CA VAL A 137 -6.27 5.68 -17.70
C VAL A 137 -7.66 5.06 -17.77
N ILE A 138 -8.09 4.33 -16.74
CA ILE A 138 -9.39 3.66 -16.69
C ILE A 138 -10.52 4.71 -16.73
N LEU A 139 -10.48 5.71 -15.84
CA LEU A 139 -11.56 6.70 -15.71
C LEU A 139 -11.68 7.56 -16.98
N SER A 140 -10.55 8.00 -17.56
CA SER A 140 -10.57 8.80 -18.80
C SER A 140 -11.08 8.01 -19.99
N ALA A 141 -10.68 6.74 -20.13
CA ALA A 141 -11.16 5.88 -21.20
C ALA A 141 -12.65 5.57 -21.08
N ARG A 142 -13.17 5.43 -19.86
CA ARG A 142 -14.59 5.19 -19.59
C ARG A 142 -15.45 6.42 -19.90
N GLU A 143 -14.93 7.63 -19.68
CA GLU A 143 -15.58 8.88 -20.11
C GLU A 143 -15.73 8.94 -21.63
N ALA A 144 -14.69 8.53 -22.36
CA ALA A 144 -14.69 8.54 -23.82
C ALA A 144 -15.52 7.41 -24.45
N ARG A 145 -15.46 6.20 -23.88
CA ARG A 145 -16.17 5.01 -24.38
C ARG A 145 -16.77 4.17 -23.23
N PRO A 146 -18.03 4.43 -22.84
CA PRO A 146 -18.71 3.73 -21.74
C PRO A 146 -18.91 2.22 -21.93
N SER A 147 -18.72 1.68 -23.14
CA SER A 147 -18.82 0.24 -23.45
C SER A 147 -17.47 -0.44 -23.73
N GLY A 148 -16.36 0.30 -23.64
CA GLY A 148 -15.02 -0.22 -23.88
C GLY A 148 -14.66 -1.36 -22.93
N ARG A 149 -14.28 -2.51 -23.48
CA ARG A 149 -13.75 -3.63 -22.71
C ARG A 149 -12.27 -3.40 -22.44
N LEU A 150 -11.83 -3.91 -21.28
CA LEU A 150 -10.42 -3.88 -20.93
C LEU A 150 -9.64 -4.98 -21.68
N PRO A 151 -8.40 -4.70 -22.12
CA PRO A 151 -7.58 -5.72 -22.74
C PRO A 151 -7.12 -6.75 -21.70
N VAL A 152 -7.43 -8.03 -21.94
CA VAL A 152 -7.09 -9.15 -21.04
C VAL A 152 -5.58 -9.20 -20.76
N LEU A 153 -4.75 -9.05 -21.81
CA LEU A 153 -3.29 -9.05 -21.65
C LEU A 153 -2.80 -7.93 -20.73
N GLY A 154 -3.39 -6.74 -20.82
CA GLY A 154 -3.04 -5.61 -19.95
C GLY A 154 -3.29 -5.94 -18.48
N TRP A 155 -4.43 -6.57 -18.18
CA TRP A 155 -4.75 -7.04 -16.83
C TRP A 155 -3.86 -8.17 -16.35
N CYS A 156 -3.56 -9.15 -17.19
CA CYS A 156 -2.64 -10.22 -16.83
C CYS A 156 -1.27 -9.64 -16.43
N LEU A 157 -0.74 -8.71 -17.22
CA LEU A 157 0.53 -8.03 -16.92
C LEU A 157 0.47 -7.20 -15.63
N LEU A 158 -0.61 -6.45 -15.41
CA LEU A 158 -0.82 -5.67 -14.19
C LEU A 158 -0.91 -6.56 -12.94
N CYS A 159 -1.69 -7.64 -13.00
CA CYS A 159 -1.86 -8.59 -11.90
C CYS A 159 -0.55 -9.33 -11.60
N SER A 160 0.15 -9.82 -12.64
CA SER A 160 1.46 -10.47 -12.46
C SER A 160 2.47 -9.51 -11.85
N GLY A 161 2.55 -8.26 -12.34
CA GLY A 161 3.45 -7.27 -11.78
C GLY A 161 3.12 -6.93 -10.32
N ALA A 162 1.83 -6.77 -9.99
CA ALA A 162 1.37 -6.55 -8.62
C ALA A 162 1.76 -7.71 -7.68
N LEU A 163 1.58 -8.96 -8.12
CA LEU A 163 1.98 -10.13 -7.33
C LEU A 163 3.48 -10.18 -7.06
N LEU A 164 4.33 -9.84 -8.05
CA LEU A 164 5.78 -9.78 -7.84
C LEU A 164 6.17 -8.67 -6.85
N MET A 165 5.54 -7.50 -6.95
CA MET A 165 5.78 -6.39 -6.01
C MET A 165 5.34 -6.78 -4.58
N ILE A 166 4.14 -7.36 -4.41
CA ILE A 166 3.67 -7.83 -3.09
C ILE A 166 4.63 -8.88 -2.52
N ALA A 167 5.06 -9.84 -3.35
CA ALA A 167 5.99 -10.87 -2.92
C ALA A 167 7.32 -10.26 -2.42
N SER A 168 7.79 -9.16 -3.01
CA SER A 168 9.02 -8.50 -2.54
C SER A 168 8.94 -7.96 -1.11
N PHE A 169 7.76 -7.48 -0.66
CA PHE A 169 7.58 -6.97 0.70
C PHE A 169 7.36 -8.06 1.75
N VAL A 170 6.76 -9.18 1.36
CA VAL A 170 6.28 -10.21 2.29
C VAL A 170 7.29 -11.36 2.44
N LEU A 171 8.15 -11.61 1.45
CA LEU A 171 9.00 -12.80 1.41
C LEU A 171 9.96 -12.92 2.61
N GLU A 172 10.65 -11.85 2.98
CA GLU A 172 11.57 -11.87 4.13
C GLU A 172 10.82 -11.98 5.48
N PRO A 173 9.83 -11.13 5.80
CA PRO A 173 9.05 -11.28 7.02
C PRO A 173 8.39 -12.66 7.14
N TRP A 174 7.86 -13.18 6.04
CA TRP A 174 7.26 -14.51 6.01
C TRP A 174 8.26 -15.63 6.31
N ARG A 175 9.48 -15.56 5.76
CA ARG A 175 10.56 -16.52 6.07
C ARG A 175 10.97 -16.45 7.55
N ALA A 176 11.03 -15.24 8.11
CA ALA A 176 11.36 -15.04 9.52
C ALA A 176 10.29 -15.65 10.46
N ILE A 177 9.00 -15.45 10.14
CA ILE A 177 7.88 -15.96 10.95
C ILE A 177 7.74 -17.49 10.83
N ARG A 178 8.06 -18.10 9.68
CA ARG A 178 7.85 -19.53 9.43
C ARG A 178 8.73 -20.43 10.30
N GLY A 179 9.92 -19.97 10.69
CA GLY A 179 10.91 -20.74 11.46
C GLY A 179 11.24 -22.12 10.84
N PRO A 180 12.10 -22.93 11.49
CA PRO A 180 12.41 -24.30 11.02
C PRO A 180 11.22 -25.28 11.13
N ALA A 181 10.22 -24.97 11.96
CA ALA A 181 9.14 -25.89 12.35
C ALA A 181 7.87 -25.81 11.46
N GLY A 182 7.86 -24.97 10.42
CA GLY A 182 6.86 -25.04 9.34
C GLY A 182 5.44 -24.58 9.66
N SER A 183 5.07 -24.35 10.92
CA SER A 183 3.74 -23.82 11.29
C SER A 183 3.62 -22.36 10.88
N THR A 184 2.96 -22.12 9.74
CA THR A 184 2.71 -20.77 9.22
C THR A 184 1.38 -20.29 9.79
N ILE A 185 1.40 -19.36 10.74
CA ILE A 185 0.16 -18.75 11.23
C ILE A 185 -0.08 -17.47 10.42
N LEU A 186 -0.58 -17.65 9.20
CA LEU A 186 -1.16 -16.56 8.43
C LEU A 186 -2.30 -15.93 9.26
N PHE A 187 -2.40 -14.60 9.29
CA PHE A 187 -3.44 -13.83 9.99
C PHE A 187 -3.34 -13.71 11.52
N ASP A 188 -2.24 -14.14 12.15
CA ASP A 188 -1.98 -13.85 13.57
C ASP A 188 -0.90 -12.78 13.70
N ALA A 189 -1.32 -11.52 13.67
CA ALA A 189 -0.42 -10.37 13.78
C ALA A 189 0.29 -10.33 15.15
N GLU A 190 -0.35 -10.82 16.22
CA GLU A 190 0.26 -10.87 17.57
C GLU A 190 1.46 -11.81 17.58
N ARG A 191 1.27 -13.07 17.14
CA ARG A 191 2.37 -14.03 17.06
C ARG A 191 3.40 -13.62 16.02
N SER A 192 2.97 -13.05 14.90
CA SER A 192 3.89 -12.56 13.86
C SER A 192 4.80 -11.47 14.41
N LEU A 193 4.27 -10.47 15.13
CA LEU A 193 5.08 -9.42 15.75
C LEU A 193 6.00 -9.96 16.85
N ALA A 194 5.51 -10.89 17.68
CA ALA A 194 6.33 -11.53 18.71
C ALA A 194 7.51 -12.33 18.12
N LEU A 195 7.31 -12.98 16.97
CA LEU A 195 8.35 -13.71 16.24
C LEU A 195 9.34 -12.78 15.51
N LEU A 196 8.97 -11.51 15.32
CA LEU A 196 9.81 -10.48 14.70
C LEU A 196 10.60 -9.62 15.70
N HIS A 197 10.60 -9.95 17.01
CA HIS A 197 11.33 -9.21 18.06
C HIS A 197 12.86 -9.05 17.81
N GLY A 198 13.43 -9.79 16.86
CA GLY A 198 14.81 -9.62 16.39
C GLY A 198 14.95 -9.47 14.88
N PHE A 199 13.84 -9.31 14.14
CA PHE A 199 13.88 -9.18 12.69
C PHE A 199 14.37 -7.81 12.29
N ARG A 200 15.44 -7.81 11.49
CA ARG A 200 15.88 -6.66 10.72
C ARG A 200 15.77 -7.01 9.24
N PRO A 201 15.16 -6.14 8.41
CA PRO A 201 15.19 -6.35 6.97
C PRO A 201 16.64 -6.23 6.50
N GLU A 202 17.24 -7.35 6.08
CA GLU A 202 18.64 -7.38 5.63
C GLU A 202 18.74 -7.05 4.14
N VAL A 203 17.88 -7.64 3.29
CA VAL A 203 17.95 -7.44 1.84
C VAL A 203 16.55 -7.37 1.22
N PHE A 204 16.11 -6.15 0.89
CA PHE A 204 14.90 -5.98 0.09
C PHE A 204 15.06 -6.67 -1.30
N PRO A 205 14.16 -7.57 -1.73
CA PRO A 205 14.23 -8.28 -3.02
C PRO A 205 14.05 -7.38 -4.25
N LEU A 206 15.02 -6.47 -4.48
CA LEU A 206 14.92 -5.39 -5.47
C LEU A 206 14.66 -5.89 -6.89
N GLY A 207 15.34 -6.97 -7.31
CA GLY A 207 15.13 -7.53 -8.65
C GLY A 207 13.70 -8.00 -8.88
N LEU A 208 13.06 -8.57 -7.85
CA LEU A 208 11.66 -9.01 -7.91
C LEU A 208 10.72 -7.81 -8.00
N PHE A 209 10.99 -6.78 -7.18
CA PHE A 209 10.22 -5.54 -7.20
C PHE A 209 10.31 -4.84 -8.56
N LEU A 210 11.52 -4.66 -9.10
CA LEU A 210 11.73 -3.99 -10.40
C LEU A 210 11.13 -4.78 -11.57
N ALA A 211 11.19 -6.12 -11.54
CA ALA A 211 10.49 -6.95 -12.51
C ALA A 211 8.98 -6.72 -12.44
N GLY A 212 8.42 -6.63 -11.23
CA GLY A 212 7.02 -6.29 -11.00
C GLY A 212 6.63 -4.93 -11.56
N VAL A 213 7.42 -3.89 -11.26
CA VAL A 213 7.25 -2.54 -11.81
C VAL A 213 7.29 -2.56 -13.34
N GLY A 214 8.24 -3.28 -13.94
CA GLY A 214 8.37 -3.42 -15.39
C GLY A 214 7.15 -4.07 -16.03
N LEU A 215 6.65 -5.17 -15.47
CA LEU A 215 5.44 -5.85 -15.94
C LEU A 215 4.19 -4.97 -15.80
N SER A 216 4.00 -4.34 -14.64
CA SER A 216 2.87 -3.44 -14.43
C SER A 216 2.94 -2.21 -15.34
N GLY A 217 4.13 -1.67 -15.58
CA GLY A 217 4.35 -0.57 -16.53
C GLY A 217 3.99 -0.96 -17.96
N ALA A 218 4.44 -2.13 -18.42
CA ALA A 218 4.07 -2.67 -19.73
C ALA A 218 2.54 -2.91 -19.84
N GLY A 219 1.93 -3.46 -18.79
CA GLY A 219 0.49 -3.66 -18.71
C GLY A 219 -0.31 -2.36 -18.76
N LEU A 220 0.16 -1.33 -18.07
CA LEU A 220 -0.43 0.02 -18.07
C LEU A 220 -0.34 0.66 -19.46
N LEU A 221 0.84 0.61 -20.09
CA LEU A 221 1.04 1.15 -21.45
C LEU A 221 0.14 0.42 -22.46
N TRP A 222 0.13 -0.92 -22.42
CA TRP A 222 -0.74 -1.73 -23.29
C TRP A 222 -2.22 -1.36 -23.12
N THR A 223 -2.65 -1.23 -21.86
CA THR A 223 -4.02 -0.84 -21.51
C THR A 223 -4.34 0.57 -22.03
N SER A 224 -3.43 1.52 -21.85
CA SER A 224 -3.63 2.91 -22.29
C SER A 224 -3.76 3.05 -23.80
N VAL A 225 -3.02 2.26 -24.59
CA VAL A 225 -3.07 2.29 -26.06
C VAL A 225 -4.36 1.66 -26.59
N ARG A 226 -4.78 0.53 -26.00
CA ARG A 226 -5.95 -0.23 -26.46
C ARG A 226 -7.29 0.37 -26.01
N MET A 227 -7.28 1.24 -25.00
CA MET A 227 -8.48 1.89 -24.48
C MET A 227 -8.77 3.26 -25.11
N ARG A 228 -7.82 3.85 -25.85
CA ARG A 228 -8.05 5.05 -26.68
C ARG A 228 -8.86 4.72 -27.94
#